data_AF-A0AAV4FSA0-F1
#
_entry.id   AF-A0AAV4FSA0-F1
#
_cell.length_a   1.000
_cell.length_b   1.000
_cell.length_c   1.000
_cell.angle_alpha   90.00
_cell.angle_beta   90.00
_cell.angle_gamma   90.00
#
_symmetry.space_group_name_H-M   'P 1'
#
loop_
_entity.id
_entity.type
_entity.pdbx_description
1 polymer ?
#
loop_
_entity_poly.entity_id
_entity_poly.type
_entity_poly.pdbx_seq_one_letter_code
_entity_poly.pdbx_strand_id
1 'polypeptide(L)'
;MPSLAQTETIKDVISDDLSQRQQEELNSLLVEYKDVLTDVPGRTNSYTYDKRLTSSTPKRRKPYPTPQALRATLNGEVRNMLNAGITEPFDNPYCSPSVIVKKCCAGNRY
;
A
#
# COMPACT_ATOMS: atom_id res chain seq x y z
N MET A 1 -0.54 6.29 -0.04
CA MET A 1 -0.52 4.82 -0.11
C MET A 1 -0.53 4.29 1.32
N PRO A 2 -1.10 3.11 1.60
CA PRO A 2 -0.87 2.44 2.88
C PRO A 2 0.63 2.24 3.07
N SER A 3 1.10 2.15 4.32
CA SER A 3 2.53 1.92 4.53
C SER A 3 2.88 0.51 4.03
N LEU A 4 4.05 0.41 3.39
CA LEU A 4 4.55 -0.85 2.85
C LEU A 4 5.58 -1.49 3.79
N ALA A 5 5.90 -0.82 4.89
CA ALA A 5 6.77 -1.27 5.96
C ALA A 5 6.09 -0.98 7.29
N GLN A 6 6.00 -2.00 8.15
CA GLN A 6 5.42 -1.86 9.49
C GLN A 6 6.27 -0.87 10.28
N THR A 7 5.67 0.27 10.62
CA THR A 7 6.31 1.33 11.40
C THR A 7 5.69 1.41 12.79
N GLU A 8 4.39 1.20 12.89
CA GLU A 8 3.63 1.17 14.14
C GLU A 8 3.54 -0.26 14.68
N THR A 9 3.76 -0.41 15.98
CA THR A 9 3.73 -1.70 16.68
C THR A 9 2.81 -1.62 17.90
N ILE A 10 2.39 -2.76 18.44
CA ILE A 10 1.62 -2.91 19.70
C ILE A 10 2.05 -1.95 20.83
N LYS A 11 3.34 -1.60 20.90
CA LYS A 11 3.90 -0.69 21.90
C LYS A 11 3.41 0.76 21.79
N ASP A 12 2.99 1.20 20.61
CA ASP A 12 2.52 2.57 20.36
C ASP A 12 1.09 2.81 20.85
N VAL A 13 0.37 1.75 21.23
CA VAL A 13 -1.03 1.80 21.69
C VAL A 13 -1.14 1.94 23.22
N ILE A 14 -0.07 1.64 23.96
CA ILE A 14 -0.09 1.62 25.42
C ILE A 14 0.06 3.06 25.94
N SER A 15 -0.99 3.60 26.57
CA SER A 15 -0.96 4.89 27.27
C SER A 15 -0.58 4.73 28.74
N ASP A 16 0.16 5.70 29.29
CA ASP A 16 0.60 5.74 30.69
C ASP A 16 -0.56 5.99 31.69
N ASP A 17 -1.72 6.41 31.20
CA ASP A 17 -2.89 6.77 32.04
C ASP A 17 -3.74 5.56 32.48
N LEU A 18 -3.34 4.34 32.12
CA LEU A 18 -4.10 3.12 32.38
C LEU A 18 -3.73 2.46 33.72
N SER A 19 -4.72 1.95 34.45
CA SER A 19 -4.46 1.12 35.64
C SER A 19 -3.82 -0.22 35.27
N GLN A 20 -3.09 -0.85 36.20
CA GLN A 20 -2.39 -2.13 35.94
C GLN A 20 -3.31 -3.21 35.36
N ARG A 21 -4.54 -3.34 35.86
CA ARG A 21 -5.51 -4.30 35.32
C ARG A 21 -5.90 -4.00 33.87
N GLN A 22 -6.12 -2.73 33.54
CA GLN A 22 -6.47 -2.32 32.18
C GLN A 22 -5.30 -2.51 31.21
N GLN A 23 -4.06 -2.34 31.66
CA GLN A 23 -2.87 -2.62 30.85
C GLN A 23 -2.73 -4.11 30.56
N GLU A 24 -3.03 -4.99 31.52
CA GLU A 24 -3.02 -6.44 31.32
C GLU A 24 -4.10 -6.88 30.32
N GLU A 25 -5.33 -6.36 30.45
CA GLU A 25 -6.44 -6.61 29.52
C GLU A 25 -6.16 -6.07 28.11
N LEU A 26 -5.54 -4.88 28.01
CA LEU A 26 -5.16 -4.31 26.72
C LEU A 26 -4.05 -5.14 26.06
N ASN A 27 -3.04 -5.56 26.82
CA ASN A 27 -1.96 -6.39 26.28
C ASN A 27 -2.46 -7.74 25.76
N SER A 28 -3.41 -8.38 26.45
CA SER A 28 -3.98 -9.65 25.97
C SER A 28 -4.72 -9.45 24.64
N LEU A 29 -5.52 -8.40 24.50
CA LEU A 29 -6.20 -8.04 23.26
C LEU A 29 -5.22 -7.68 22.13
N LEU A 30 -4.18 -6.91 22.42
CA LEU A 30 -3.19 -6.52 21.41
C LEU A 30 -2.38 -7.73 20.90
N VAL A 31 -2.13 -8.71 21.75
CA VAL A 31 -1.50 -9.98 21.34
C VAL A 31 -2.47 -10.83 20.52
N GLU A 32 -3.75 -10.88 20.90
CA GLU A 32 -4.80 -11.63 20.19
C GLU A 32 -5.01 -11.10 18.76
N TYR A 33 -5.09 -9.78 18.57
CA TYR A 33 -5.36 -9.13 17.29
C TYR A 33 -4.12 -8.55 16.60
N LYS A 34 -2.93 -9.08 16.92
CA LYS A 34 -1.65 -8.60 16.37
C LYS A 34 -1.59 -8.64 14.83
N ASP A 35 -2.31 -9.57 14.23
CA ASP A 35 -2.41 -9.76 12.79
C ASP A 35 -3.30 -8.72 12.08
N VAL A 36 -4.32 -8.20 12.76
CA VAL A 36 -5.22 -7.16 12.23
C VAL A 36 -4.66 -5.76 12.44
N LEU A 37 -3.94 -5.54 13.54
CA LEU A 37 -3.40 -4.23 13.94
C LEU A 37 -2.07 -3.91 13.25
N THR A 38 -1.99 -4.17 11.94
CA THR A 38 -0.81 -3.84 11.14
C THR A 38 -1.13 -2.76 10.14
N ASP A 39 -0.25 -1.76 10.02
CA ASP A 39 -0.38 -0.70 9.01
C ASP A 39 0.00 -1.16 7.58
N VAL A 40 0.50 -2.39 7.46
CA VAL A 40 0.78 -3.03 6.17
C VAL A 40 -0.45 -3.83 5.71
N PRO A 41 -0.86 -3.68 4.44
CA PRO A 41 -1.99 -4.44 3.92
C PRO A 41 -1.70 -5.95 3.87
N GLY A 42 -2.66 -6.76 4.32
CA GLY A 42 -2.62 -8.22 4.18
C GLY A 42 -2.94 -8.69 2.75
N ARG A 43 -2.71 -9.99 2.48
CA ARG A 43 -3.11 -10.66 1.23
C ARG A 43 -4.22 -11.68 1.51
N THR A 44 -5.24 -11.67 0.66
CA THR A 44 -6.38 -12.60 0.75
C THR A 44 -6.42 -13.50 -0.49
N ASN A 45 -6.47 -14.81 -0.28
CA ASN A 45 -6.56 -15.80 -1.38
C ASN A 45 -8.00 -16.26 -1.65
N SER A 46 -9.00 -15.70 -0.94
CA SER A 46 -10.39 -16.15 -1.00
C SER A 46 -11.11 -15.80 -2.31
N TYR A 47 -10.59 -14.85 -3.09
CA TYR A 47 -11.22 -14.39 -4.33
C TYR A 47 -10.18 -14.06 -5.39
N THR A 48 -10.41 -14.54 -6.62
CA THR A 48 -9.64 -14.15 -7.81
C THR A 48 -10.53 -13.32 -8.71
N TYR A 49 -10.06 -12.12 -9.07
CA TYR A 49 -10.79 -11.23 -9.96
C TYR A 49 -10.43 -11.49 -11.43
N ASP A 50 -11.42 -11.90 -12.23
CA ASP A 50 -11.28 -12.01 -13.68
C ASP A 50 -11.91 -10.80 -14.39
N LYS A 51 -11.09 -10.07 -15.16
CA LYS A 51 -11.51 -8.84 -15.84
C LYS A 51 -11.96 -9.15 -17.26
N ARG A 52 -13.27 -9.25 -17.47
CA ARG A 52 -13.86 -9.42 -18.80
C ARG A 52 -13.74 -8.14 -19.64
N LEU A 53 -13.07 -8.24 -20.78
CA LEU A 53 -12.91 -7.13 -21.72
C LEU A 53 -14.18 -6.93 -22.55
N THR A 54 -14.59 -5.66 -22.73
CA THR A 54 -15.71 -5.29 -23.60
C THR A 54 -15.32 -5.15 -25.07
N SER A 55 -14.02 -5.01 -25.36
CA SER A 55 -13.48 -4.86 -26.72
C SER A 55 -12.15 -5.61 -26.84
N SER A 56 -11.96 -6.28 -27.98
CA SER A 56 -10.75 -7.06 -28.29
C SER A 56 -9.57 -6.19 -28.75
N THR A 57 -9.79 -4.92 -29.08
CA THR A 57 -8.71 -4.03 -29.53
C THR A 57 -7.93 -3.49 -28.33
N PRO A 58 -6.59 -3.69 -28.26
CA PRO A 58 -5.80 -3.20 -27.14
C PRO A 58 -5.71 -1.68 -27.14
N LYS A 59 -5.94 -1.06 -25.98
CA LYS A 59 -5.79 0.38 -25.78
C LYS A 59 -4.41 0.67 -25.19
N ARG A 60 -3.54 1.31 -25.98
CA ARG A 60 -2.20 1.73 -25.58
C ARG A 60 -2.07 3.25 -25.68
N ARG A 61 -1.69 3.88 -24.59
CA ARG A 61 -1.39 5.32 -24.51
C ARG A 61 0.04 5.51 -24.04
N LYS A 62 0.74 6.49 -24.62
CA LYS A 62 2.11 6.83 -24.21
C LYS A 62 2.09 7.43 -22.79
N PRO A 63 2.97 7.00 -21.87
CA PRO A 63 3.13 7.63 -20.56
C PRO A 63 3.52 9.11 -20.68
N TYR A 64 3.05 9.92 -19.73
CA TYR A 64 3.44 11.32 -19.65
C TYR A 64 4.90 11.46 -19.20
N PRO A 65 5.65 12.46 -19.72
CA PRO A 65 7.01 12.71 -19.24
C PRO A 65 7.03 13.02 -17.74
N THR A 66 7.79 12.24 -16.97
CA THR A 66 7.95 12.46 -15.53
C THR A 66 8.97 13.58 -15.27
N PRO A 67 8.61 14.62 -14.48
CA PRO A 67 9.52 15.67 -14.04
C PRO A 67 10.72 15.09 -13.28
N GLN A 68 11.92 15.61 -13.52
CA GLN A 68 13.16 15.07 -12.95
C GLN A 68 13.14 15.00 -11.42
N ALA A 69 12.58 16.03 -10.77
CA ALA A 69 12.46 16.10 -9.31
C ALA A 69 11.62 14.96 -8.70
N LEU A 70 10.66 14.42 -9.45
CA LEU A 70 9.75 13.38 -8.97
C LEU A 70 10.18 11.97 -9.36
N ARG A 71 11.12 11.83 -10.31
CA ARG A 71 11.58 10.51 -10.81
C ARG A 71 12.15 9.63 -9.71
N ALA A 72 12.96 10.20 -8.81
CA ALA A 72 13.59 9.46 -7.73
C ALA A 72 12.53 8.87 -6.77
N THR A 73 11.56 9.69 -6.37
CA THR A 73 10.47 9.28 -5.48
C THR A 73 9.58 8.24 -6.13
N LEU A 74 9.18 8.48 -7.39
CA LEU A 74 8.33 7.55 -8.15
C LEU A 74 9.00 6.17 -8.29
N ASN A 75 10.29 6.15 -8.67
CA ASN A 75 11.04 4.90 -8.79
C ASN A 75 11.21 4.18 -7.45
N GLY A 76 11.37 4.94 -6.35
CA GLY A 76 11.39 4.37 -5.00
C GLY A 76 10.08 3.66 -4.65
N GLU A 77 8.95 4.30 -4.95
CA GLU A 77 7.64 3.72 -4.66
C GLU A 77 7.31 2.50 -5.53
N VAL A 78 7.65 2.53 -6.83
CA VAL A 78 7.51 1.37 -7.70
C VAL A 78 8.32 0.19 -7.17
N ARG A 79 9.56 0.42 -6.70
CA ARG A 79 10.37 -0.64 -6.07
C ARG A 79 9.72 -1.17 -4.79
N ASN A 80 9.16 -0.28 -3.96
CA ASN A 80 8.48 -0.72 -2.74
C ASN A 80 7.26 -1.59 -3.05
N MET A 81 6.47 -1.24 -4.07
CA MET A 81 5.32 -2.04 -4.51
C MET A 81 5.73 -3.39 -5.11
N LEU A 82 6.85 -3.43 -5.84
CA LEU A 82 7.45 -4.68 -6.35
C LEU A 82 7.90 -5.58 -5.20
N ASN A 83 8.60 -5.03 -4.21
CA ASN A 83 9.07 -5.77 -3.03
C ASN A 83 7.91 -6.28 -2.17
N ALA A 84 6.83 -5.49 -2.05
CA ALA A 84 5.61 -5.90 -1.36
C ALA A 84 4.78 -6.93 -2.15
N GLY A 85 5.14 -7.23 -3.41
CA GLY A 85 4.41 -8.15 -4.27
C GLY A 85 3.02 -7.65 -4.69
N ILE A 86 2.81 -6.34 -4.66
CA ILE A 86 1.57 -5.67 -5.09
C ILE A 86 1.55 -5.52 -6.62
N THR A 87 2.71 -5.24 -7.21
CA THR A 87 2.90 -5.13 -8.66
C THR A 87 3.89 -6.17 -9.12
N GLU A 88 3.71 -6.64 -10.34
CA GLU A 88 4.61 -7.57 -11.01
C GLU A 88 4.99 -7.03 -12.40
N PRO A 89 6.22 -7.31 -12.89
CA PRO A 89 6.58 -7.02 -14.26
C PRO A 89 5.77 -7.91 -15.21
N PHE A 90 5.09 -7.29 -16.17
CA PHE A 90 4.29 -7.98 -17.18
C PHE A 90 4.46 -7.31 -18.54
N ASP A 91 4.46 -8.11 -19.61
CA ASP A 91 4.48 -7.62 -20.99
C ASP A 91 3.08 -7.77 -21.61
N ASN A 92 2.28 -6.69 -21.59
CA ASN A 92 0.94 -6.64 -22.22
C ASN A 92 0.86 -5.55 -23.30
N PRO A 93 -0.05 -5.73 -24.28
CA PRO A 93 -0.35 -4.70 -25.27
C PRO A 93 -1.17 -3.51 -24.71
N TYR A 94 -1.56 -3.54 -23.43
CA TYR A 94 -2.40 -2.51 -22.80
C TYR A 94 -1.54 -1.52 -22.01
N CYS A 95 -1.73 -0.21 -22.19
CA CYS A 95 -0.98 0.78 -21.41
C CYS A 95 -1.83 2.01 -21.12
N SER A 96 -1.95 2.32 -19.83
CA SER A 96 -2.58 3.54 -19.32
C SER A 96 -1.49 4.42 -18.71
N PRO A 97 -1.42 5.72 -19.05
CA PRO A 97 -0.39 6.61 -18.53
C PRO A 97 -0.65 6.89 -17.04
N SER A 98 0.39 6.81 -16.20
CA SER A 98 0.31 7.22 -14.81
C SER A 98 0.38 8.74 -14.67
N VAL A 99 -0.24 9.27 -13.62
CA VAL A 99 -0.29 10.71 -13.31
C VAL A 99 0.05 10.90 -11.84
N ILE A 100 0.93 11.86 -11.55
CA ILE A 100 1.37 12.16 -10.18
C ILE A 100 0.56 13.35 -9.66
N VAL A 101 -0.09 13.18 -8.50
CA VAL A 101 -0.92 14.21 -7.87
C VAL A 101 -0.45 14.45 -6.44
N LYS A 102 -0.16 15.69 -6.05
CA LYS A 102 0.20 15.99 -4.65
C LYS A 102 -1.02 15.85 -3.73
N LYS A 103 -0.91 15.13 -2.61
CA LYS A 103 -1.89 15.11 -1.52
C LYS A 103 -1.65 16.32 -0.63
N CYS A 104 -2.73 16.96 -0.18
CA CYS A 104 -2.69 18.17 0.64
C CYS A 104 -1.92 17.98 1.98
N CYS A 105 -1.91 16.77 2.55
CA CYS A 105 -1.26 16.48 3.83
C CYS A 105 -0.04 15.55 3.65
N ALA A 106 1.00 16.09 3.01
CA ALA A 106 2.40 15.63 3.04
C ALA A 106 2.87 14.45 2.16
N GLY A 107 2.11 13.97 1.16
CA GLY A 107 2.59 12.92 0.25
C GLY A 107 2.07 13.05 -1.18
N ASN A 108 2.74 12.47 -2.17
CA ASN A 108 2.17 12.37 -3.52
C ASN A 108 1.25 11.13 -3.60
N ARG A 109 0.20 11.22 -4.42
CA ARG A 109 -0.64 10.12 -4.90
C ARG A 109 -0.13 9.73 -6.29
N TYR A 110 0.02 8.43 -6.50
CA TYR A 110 0.55 7.81 -7.71
C TYR A 110 -0.44 6.81 -8.23
#